data_AF-A0A930UTU3-F1
#
_entry.id   AF-A0A930UTU3-F1
#
_cell.length_a   1.000
_cell.length_b   1.000
_cell.length_c   1.000
_cell.angle_alpha   90.00
_cell.angle_beta   90.00
_cell.angle_gamma   90.00
#
_symmetry.space_group_name_H-M   'P 1'
#
loop_
_entity.id
_entity.type
_entity.pdbx_description
1 polymer ?
#
loop_
_entity_poly.entity_id
_entity_poly.type
_entity_poly.pdbx_seq_one_letter_code
_entity_poly.pdbx_strand_id
1 'polypeptide(L)'
;MLATASPVLADEPTATPSPTATASPTATATPTADPDPIANTVAPSLAGGPARFDELLRAKRGAWTTDDGTSDELTFAYRWLRDGEPIRGAGTRDETYRLRLDDLRHRISVRVIAADADGHHLAVESAPTSAVRRSPMTVRTAPHVRGDLRFTHAVDVTRGRWATPPTQVTFRWLRDGARIRGQRAQRHPIMVPDVGHRLSVRVVATAPGYTRGVATTETTEPVRHRYDVNRHLTYRVETRGAVSGVKEFARLAQQTMDDPRGWRGAGVATSRVAQGGDFLLVLATPGQVAAFSSGCSAQWSCRVGRYVIINTERWNHASPAWNAAGRSLRDYRHMVVNHELGHRLGLGHAGCSGPGRLAPVMMQQSKGRDGCRFNPWPLRTEQDRVHG
;
A
#
# COMPACT_ATOMS: atom_id res chain seq x y z
N MET A 1 -54.76 -44.76 10.61
CA MET A 1 -55.53 -45.73 9.79
C MET A 1 -54.56 -46.31 8.79
N LEU A 2 -53.99 -47.48 9.14
CA LEU A 2 -54.26 -48.79 8.53
C LEU A 2 -53.42 -48.94 7.23
N ALA A 3 -52.29 -49.66 7.28
CA ALA A 3 -52.20 -51.14 7.15
C ALA A 3 -52.55 -51.54 5.71
N THR A 4 -51.80 -52.31 4.91
CA THR A 4 -51.05 -53.59 5.07
C THR A 4 -50.89 -54.11 3.61
N ALA A 5 -50.08 -55.07 3.18
CA ALA A 5 -49.09 -55.98 3.74
C ALA A 5 -48.40 -56.70 2.54
N SER A 6 -47.19 -57.20 2.77
CA SER A 6 -46.65 -58.36 2.02
C SER A 6 -47.45 -59.64 2.35
N PRO A 7 -47.26 -60.74 1.61
CA PRO A 7 -46.47 -61.80 2.23
C PRO A 7 -45.57 -62.61 1.28
N VAL A 8 -44.60 -63.26 1.94
CA VAL A 8 -43.71 -64.33 1.48
C VAL A 8 -44.30 -65.66 1.98
N LEU A 9 -44.15 -66.78 1.25
CA LEU A 9 -43.81 -68.11 1.82
C LEU A 9 -43.53 -69.18 0.76
N ALA A 10 -42.57 -70.05 1.11
CA ALA A 10 -42.08 -71.29 0.48
C ALA A 10 -43.15 -72.42 0.44
N ASP A 11 -43.00 -73.62 -0.14
CA ASP A 11 -41.90 -74.61 -0.08
C ASP A 11 -42.15 -75.79 -1.09
N GLU A 12 -41.12 -76.63 -1.27
CA GLU A 12 -40.92 -77.83 -2.15
C GLU A 12 -41.81 -79.07 -1.79
N PRO A 13 -41.76 -80.32 -2.40
CA PRO A 13 -40.55 -81.10 -2.80
C PRO A 13 -40.59 -82.23 -3.90
N THR A 14 -39.39 -82.74 -4.23
CA THR A 14 -38.92 -84.12 -4.57
C THR A 14 -39.44 -84.95 -5.77
N ALA A 15 -38.49 -85.49 -6.58
CA ALA A 15 -38.12 -86.92 -6.58
C ALA A 15 -36.91 -87.26 -7.49
N THR A 16 -36.02 -88.11 -6.96
CA THR A 16 -34.80 -88.70 -7.56
C THR A 16 -35.13 -89.95 -8.40
N PRO A 17 -34.29 -90.33 -9.39
CA PRO A 17 -33.49 -91.56 -9.19
C PRO A 17 -32.05 -91.51 -9.77
N SER A 18 -31.21 -92.41 -9.25
CA SER A 18 -29.86 -92.83 -9.70
C SER A 18 -29.95 -94.32 -10.13
N PRO A 19 -28.97 -95.03 -10.77
CA PRO A 19 -27.52 -94.72 -10.87
C PRO A 19 -26.75 -95.18 -12.16
N THR A 20 -25.45 -94.82 -12.21
CA THR A 20 -24.25 -95.47 -12.84
C THR A 20 -24.01 -95.46 -14.37
N ALA A 21 -22.96 -94.76 -14.84
CA ALA A 21 -21.66 -95.34 -15.31
C ALA A 21 -20.84 -94.39 -16.23
N THR A 22 -19.60 -94.13 -15.77
CA THR A 22 -18.34 -93.65 -16.36
C THR A 22 -18.18 -93.46 -17.88
N ALA A 23 -17.71 -92.26 -18.29
CA ALA A 23 -16.46 -92.03 -19.05
C ALA A 23 -16.18 -90.53 -19.27
N SER A 24 -15.00 -90.06 -18.86
CA SER A 24 -14.48 -88.71 -19.13
C SER A 24 -14.20 -88.49 -20.62
N PRO A 25 -14.52 -87.30 -21.15
CA PRO A 25 -13.70 -86.64 -22.16
C PRO A 25 -12.88 -85.52 -21.51
N THR A 26 -11.57 -85.63 -21.70
CA THR A 26 -10.51 -84.65 -21.41
C THR A 26 -10.91 -83.25 -21.87
N ALA A 27 -10.96 -82.29 -20.94
CA ALA A 27 -11.02 -80.87 -21.27
C ALA A 27 -9.65 -80.44 -21.81
N THR A 28 -9.61 -80.06 -23.09
CA THR A 28 -8.49 -79.33 -23.68
C THR A 28 -8.32 -78.02 -22.93
N ALA A 29 -7.23 -77.90 -22.16
CA ALA A 29 -6.83 -76.64 -21.56
C ALA A 29 -6.48 -75.66 -22.68
N THR A 30 -7.19 -74.54 -22.73
CA THR A 30 -6.77 -73.34 -23.46
C THR A 30 -5.36 -72.96 -22.98
N PRO A 31 -4.38 -72.68 -23.85
CA PRO A 31 -3.10 -72.17 -23.39
C PRO A 31 -3.34 -70.86 -22.64
N THR A 32 -2.99 -70.86 -21.35
CA THR A 32 -2.84 -69.65 -20.54
C THR A 32 -1.89 -68.72 -21.29
N ALA A 33 -2.30 -67.48 -21.54
CA ALA A 33 -1.42 -66.47 -22.10
C ALA A 33 -0.13 -66.42 -21.27
N ASP A 34 1.03 -66.45 -21.92
CA ASP A 34 2.31 -66.21 -21.24
C ASP A 34 2.19 -64.90 -20.43
N PRO A 35 2.71 -64.87 -19.20
CA PRO A 35 2.71 -63.64 -18.41
C PRO A 35 3.41 -62.52 -19.19
N ASP A 36 2.86 -61.30 -19.14
CA ASP A 36 3.52 -60.14 -19.74
C ASP A 36 4.97 -60.05 -19.25
N PRO A 37 5.97 -59.86 -20.14
CA PRO A 37 7.39 -59.95 -19.80
C PRO A 37 7.86 -58.86 -18.83
N ILE A 38 7.06 -57.80 -18.64
CA ILE A 38 7.34 -56.72 -17.69
C ILE A 38 6.07 -56.42 -16.90
N ALA A 39 6.17 -56.40 -15.56
CA ALA A 39 5.08 -56.06 -14.67
C ALA A 39 5.43 -54.90 -13.72
N ASN A 40 4.48 -54.00 -13.47
CA ASN A 40 4.58 -52.98 -12.43
C ASN A 40 3.88 -53.44 -11.16
N THR A 41 4.62 -53.59 -10.06
CA THR A 41 4.10 -54.09 -8.77
C THR A 41 3.81 -52.97 -7.78
N VAL A 42 4.42 -51.80 -7.96
CA VAL A 42 4.08 -50.57 -7.22
C VAL A 42 4.04 -49.41 -8.21
N ALA A 43 2.90 -48.72 -8.27
CA ALA A 43 2.68 -47.61 -9.19
C ALA A 43 3.70 -46.47 -8.99
N PRO A 44 4.11 -45.78 -10.07
CA PRO A 44 4.89 -44.55 -9.97
C PRO A 44 4.15 -43.49 -9.15
N SER A 45 4.91 -42.64 -8.45
CA SER A 45 4.36 -41.52 -7.70
C SER A 45 5.20 -40.25 -7.87
N LEU A 46 4.62 -39.10 -7.57
CA LEU A 46 5.34 -37.84 -7.56
C LEU A 46 5.67 -37.44 -6.13
N ALA A 47 6.94 -37.12 -5.89
CA ALA A 47 7.43 -36.54 -4.65
C ALA A 47 7.79 -35.06 -4.87
N GLY A 48 7.64 -34.27 -3.82
CA GLY A 48 7.89 -32.85 -3.84
C GLY A 48 6.91 -32.09 -2.93
N GLY A 49 7.15 -30.79 -2.78
CA GLY A 49 6.22 -29.89 -2.09
C GLY A 49 4.88 -29.75 -2.82
N PRO A 50 3.96 -28.89 -2.34
CA PRO A 50 2.72 -28.61 -3.04
C PRO A 50 3.02 -28.14 -4.46
N ALA A 51 2.22 -28.56 -5.45
CA ALA A 51 2.39 -28.19 -6.85
C ALA A 51 2.27 -26.66 -7.02
N ARG A 52 3.43 -25.98 -7.03
CA ARG A 52 3.55 -24.53 -7.16
C ARG A 52 4.58 -24.18 -8.22
N PHE A 53 4.37 -23.05 -8.88
CA PHE A 53 5.31 -22.51 -9.85
C PHE A 53 6.75 -22.49 -9.31
N ASP A 54 7.71 -22.91 -10.13
CA ASP A 54 9.15 -22.98 -9.83
C ASP A 54 9.55 -24.05 -8.79
N GLU A 55 8.61 -24.85 -8.27
CA GLU A 55 8.93 -26.04 -7.49
C GLU A 55 9.41 -27.18 -8.39
N LEU A 56 10.25 -28.04 -7.83
CA LEU A 56 10.78 -29.23 -8.50
C LEU A 56 9.97 -30.45 -8.09
N LEU A 57 9.28 -31.06 -9.05
CA LEU A 57 8.68 -32.39 -8.90
C LEU A 57 9.75 -33.45 -9.14
N ARG A 58 9.67 -34.56 -8.39
CA ARG A 58 10.54 -35.74 -8.55
C ARG A 58 9.69 -36.98 -8.76
N ALA A 59 9.93 -37.67 -9.87
CA ALA A 59 9.34 -38.97 -10.14
C ALA A 59 9.94 -40.02 -9.18
N LYS A 60 9.07 -40.76 -8.50
CA LYS A 60 9.41 -42.03 -7.87
C LYS A 60 8.94 -43.13 -8.80
N ARG A 61 9.88 -43.93 -9.31
CA ARG A 61 9.63 -44.92 -10.36
C ARG A 61 8.65 -46.03 -9.96
N GLY A 62 8.47 -46.31 -8.67
CA GLY A 62 7.70 -47.46 -8.19
C GLY A 62 8.56 -48.74 -8.17
N ALA A 63 7.91 -49.91 -8.26
CA ALA A 63 8.56 -51.21 -8.29
C ALA A 63 8.12 -51.98 -9.54
N TRP A 64 9.08 -52.66 -10.18
CA TRP A 64 8.94 -53.33 -11.47
C TRP A 64 9.64 -54.67 -11.41
N THR A 65 9.16 -55.64 -12.18
CA THR A 65 9.74 -56.98 -12.28
C THR A 65 9.59 -57.48 -13.72
N THR A 66 10.50 -58.35 -14.15
CA THR A 66 10.38 -59.20 -15.33
C THR A 66 9.75 -60.54 -14.96
N ASP A 67 9.50 -61.40 -15.94
CA ASP A 67 8.93 -62.75 -15.80
C ASP A 67 9.82 -63.70 -14.96
N ASP A 68 11.13 -63.49 -14.97
CA ASP A 68 12.12 -64.18 -14.12
C ASP A 68 12.15 -63.69 -12.65
N GLY A 69 11.35 -62.66 -12.32
CA GLY A 69 11.26 -62.09 -10.98
C GLY A 69 12.34 -61.04 -10.64
N THR A 70 13.16 -60.62 -11.61
CA THR A 70 14.23 -59.64 -11.40
C THR A 70 13.88 -58.26 -11.99
N SER A 71 14.73 -57.25 -11.78
CA SER A 71 14.54 -55.91 -12.38
C SER A 71 15.83 -55.31 -12.93
N ASP A 72 16.91 -56.07 -12.88
CA ASP A 72 18.28 -55.59 -13.11
C ASP A 72 18.53 -55.28 -14.59
N GLU A 73 17.74 -55.88 -15.48
CA GLU A 73 17.81 -55.72 -16.93
C GLU A 73 16.91 -54.59 -17.46
N LEU A 74 16.10 -53.96 -16.60
CA LEU A 74 15.16 -52.92 -17.01
C LEU A 74 15.82 -51.54 -17.14
N THR A 75 15.60 -50.91 -18.28
CA THR A 75 15.90 -49.49 -18.50
C THR A 75 14.66 -48.63 -18.33
N PHE A 76 14.83 -47.38 -17.87
CA PHE A 76 13.72 -46.47 -17.57
C PHE A 76 13.80 -45.16 -18.35
N ALA A 77 12.66 -44.76 -18.91
CA ALA A 77 12.42 -43.44 -19.46
C ALA A 77 11.23 -42.76 -18.78
N TYR A 78 11.24 -41.43 -18.78
CA TYR A 78 10.24 -40.59 -18.14
C TYR A 78 9.58 -39.70 -19.18
N ARG A 79 8.25 -39.57 -19.11
CA ARG A 79 7.51 -38.61 -19.92
C ARG A 79 6.59 -37.81 -19.03
N TRP A 80 6.91 -36.54 -18.85
CA TRP A 80 6.09 -35.62 -18.09
C TRP A 80 4.86 -35.20 -18.89
N LEU A 81 3.71 -35.19 -18.22
CA LEU A 81 2.40 -34.93 -18.80
C LEU A 81 1.73 -33.74 -18.11
N ARG A 82 1.02 -32.92 -18.88
CA ARG A 82 0.13 -31.85 -18.41
C ARG A 82 -1.29 -32.21 -18.84
N ASP A 83 -2.16 -32.45 -17.85
CA ASP A 83 -3.53 -32.92 -18.04
C ASP A 83 -3.62 -34.15 -18.98
N GLY A 84 -2.67 -35.07 -18.85
CA GLY A 84 -2.59 -36.30 -19.67
C GLY A 84 -1.78 -36.15 -20.96
N GLU A 85 -1.48 -34.94 -21.41
CA GLU A 85 -0.75 -34.70 -22.66
C GLU A 85 0.75 -34.48 -22.45
N PRO A 86 1.64 -35.01 -23.33
CA PRO A 86 3.09 -34.83 -23.20
C PRO A 86 3.53 -33.35 -23.20
N ILE A 87 4.35 -33.00 -22.21
CA ILE A 87 4.93 -31.65 -22.10
C ILE A 87 6.12 -31.53 -23.05
N ARG A 88 5.97 -30.69 -24.09
CA ARG A 88 7.07 -30.41 -25.02
C ARG A 88 8.27 -29.80 -24.31
N GLY A 89 9.46 -30.35 -24.57
CA GLY A 89 10.72 -29.87 -23.98
C GLY A 89 10.89 -30.21 -22.50
N ALA A 90 10.14 -31.17 -21.96
CA ALA A 90 10.55 -31.92 -20.77
C ALA A 90 11.50 -33.04 -21.22
N GLY A 91 12.66 -33.16 -20.60
CA GLY A 91 13.61 -34.22 -20.95
C GLY A 91 13.02 -35.60 -20.69
N THR A 92 13.27 -36.55 -21.58
CA THR A 92 12.69 -37.90 -21.52
C THR A 92 13.43 -38.86 -20.58
N ARG A 93 14.52 -38.38 -19.98
CA ARG A 93 15.34 -39.12 -19.00
C ARG A 93 15.38 -38.42 -17.65
N ASP A 94 14.75 -37.25 -17.54
CA ASP A 94 14.79 -36.46 -16.32
C ASP A 94 13.76 -36.99 -15.32
N GLU A 95 14.26 -37.59 -14.23
CA GLU A 95 13.45 -37.95 -13.06
C GLU A 95 12.84 -36.72 -12.36
N THR A 96 13.19 -35.50 -12.79
CA THR A 96 12.71 -34.26 -12.17
C THR A 96 12.12 -33.31 -13.19
N TYR A 97 11.09 -32.56 -12.78
CA TYR A 97 10.46 -31.54 -13.60
C TYR A 97 10.19 -30.28 -12.78
N ARG A 98 10.76 -29.16 -13.22
CA ARG A 98 10.51 -27.84 -12.62
C ARG A 98 9.25 -27.25 -13.21
N LEU A 99 8.28 -26.95 -12.35
CA LEU A 99 6.98 -26.40 -12.73
C LEU A 99 7.11 -25.01 -13.38
N ARG A 100 6.55 -24.87 -14.57
CA ARG A 100 6.66 -23.69 -15.44
C ARG A 100 5.40 -22.84 -15.41
N LEU A 101 5.43 -21.70 -16.09
CA LEU A 101 4.29 -20.78 -16.14
C LEU A 101 3.07 -21.41 -16.82
N ASP A 102 3.29 -22.18 -17.87
CA ASP A 102 2.25 -22.87 -18.64
C ASP A 102 1.56 -23.99 -17.84
N ASP A 103 2.18 -24.47 -16.76
CA ASP A 103 1.61 -25.50 -15.90
C ASP A 103 0.57 -24.93 -14.93
N LEU A 104 0.50 -23.60 -14.75
CA LEU A 104 -0.44 -22.99 -13.82
C LEU A 104 -1.88 -23.41 -14.12
N ARG A 105 -2.58 -23.83 -13.06
CA ARG A 105 -3.96 -24.36 -13.06
C ARG A 105 -4.15 -25.72 -13.71
N HIS A 106 -3.11 -26.27 -14.34
CA HIS A 106 -3.10 -27.63 -14.88
C HIS A 106 -2.56 -28.62 -13.85
N ARG A 107 -2.80 -29.91 -14.06
CA ARG A 107 -2.26 -30.99 -13.24
C ARG A 107 -1.10 -31.67 -13.96
N ILE A 108 -0.09 -32.08 -13.20
CA ILE A 108 1.09 -32.73 -13.75
C ILE A 108 1.13 -34.20 -13.31
N SER A 109 1.41 -35.10 -14.24
CA SER A 109 1.72 -36.50 -13.97
C SER A 109 3.01 -36.89 -14.71
N VAL A 110 3.57 -38.05 -14.38
CA VAL A 110 4.68 -38.63 -15.13
C VAL A 110 4.32 -40.03 -15.57
N ARG A 111 4.58 -40.35 -16.84
CA ARG A 111 4.55 -41.70 -17.37
C ARG A 111 5.96 -42.28 -17.30
N VAL A 112 6.11 -43.37 -16.56
CA VAL A 112 7.36 -44.14 -16.46
C VAL A 112 7.27 -45.30 -17.43
N ILE A 113 8.28 -45.42 -18.29
CA ILE A 113 8.36 -46.43 -19.35
C ILE A 113 9.54 -47.34 -18.98
N ALA A 114 9.25 -48.59 -18.64
CA ALA A 114 10.25 -49.64 -18.45
C ALA A 114 10.43 -50.40 -19.77
N ALA A 115 11.66 -50.74 -20.12
CA ALA A 115 11.98 -51.56 -21.29
C ALA A 115 13.10 -52.55 -20.98
N ASP A 116 12.98 -53.77 -21.51
CA ASP A 116 13.99 -54.82 -21.42
C ASP A 116 14.95 -54.80 -22.64
N ALA A 117 15.92 -55.72 -22.66
CA ALA A 117 16.88 -55.85 -23.74
C ALA A 117 16.26 -56.39 -25.05
N ASP A 118 15.16 -57.13 -24.96
CA ASP A 118 14.44 -57.74 -26.07
C ASP A 118 13.47 -56.77 -26.77
N GLY A 119 13.30 -55.58 -26.20
CA GLY A 119 12.50 -54.49 -26.77
C GLY A 119 11.04 -54.46 -26.29
N HIS A 120 10.65 -55.32 -25.35
CA HIS A 120 9.37 -55.19 -24.68
C HIS A 120 9.37 -53.93 -23.82
N HIS A 121 8.20 -53.29 -23.70
CA HIS A 121 8.06 -52.10 -22.89
C HIS A 121 6.68 -51.99 -22.25
N LEU A 122 6.66 -51.51 -21.01
CA LEU A 122 5.44 -51.19 -20.26
C LEU A 122 5.49 -49.75 -19.77
N ALA A 123 4.39 -49.02 -19.97
CA ALA A 123 4.27 -47.63 -19.56
C ALA A 123 3.17 -47.45 -18.51
N VAL A 124 3.53 -46.95 -17.32
CA VAL A 124 2.59 -46.70 -16.22
C VAL A 124 2.64 -45.24 -15.81
N GLU A 125 1.48 -44.63 -15.60
CA GLU A 125 1.35 -43.24 -15.18
C GLU A 125 1.21 -43.11 -13.66
N SER A 126 1.82 -42.07 -13.11
CA SER A 126 1.54 -41.66 -11.73
C SER A 126 0.16 -41.01 -11.61
N ALA A 127 -0.41 -41.02 -10.41
CA ALA A 127 -1.50 -40.11 -10.08
C ALA A 127 -1.08 -38.64 -10.34
N PRO A 128 -1.98 -37.78 -10.87
CA PRO A 128 -1.66 -36.39 -11.15
C PRO A 128 -1.59 -35.56 -9.88
N THR A 129 -0.81 -34.48 -9.91
CA THR A 129 -0.78 -33.49 -8.83
C THR A 129 -2.14 -32.79 -8.63
N SER A 130 -2.26 -32.03 -7.55
CA SER A 130 -3.23 -30.93 -7.53
C SER A 130 -2.87 -29.89 -8.60
N ALA A 131 -3.86 -29.08 -9.01
CA ALA A 131 -3.65 -28.03 -10.00
C ALA A 131 -2.53 -27.06 -9.54
N VAL A 132 -1.55 -26.82 -10.40
CA VAL A 132 -0.36 -26.03 -10.05
C VAL A 132 -0.77 -24.60 -9.70
N ARG A 133 -0.33 -24.12 -8.54
CA ARG A 133 -0.64 -22.78 -8.04
C ARG A 133 0.54 -21.82 -8.22
N ARG A 134 0.26 -20.53 -8.12
CA ARG A 134 1.31 -19.51 -8.07
C ARG A 134 2.09 -19.60 -6.76
N SER A 135 3.40 -19.35 -6.83
CA SER A 135 4.26 -19.25 -5.65
C SER A 135 4.12 -17.89 -4.97
N PRO A 136 4.24 -17.77 -3.64
CA PRO A 136 4.16 -16.47 -2.97
C PRO A 136 5.41 -15.63 -3.23
N MET A 137 5.23 -14.32 -3.43
CA MET A 137 6.35 -13.40 -3.31
C MET A 137 6.68 -13.16 -1.83
N THR A 138 7.87 -13.59 -1.42
CA THR A 138 8.35 -13.44 -0.04
C THR A 138 9.31 -12.26 0.08
N VAL A 139 9.03 -11.35 1.02
CA VAL A 139 9.95 -10.27 1.38
C VAL A 139 11.07 -10.83 2.27
N ARG A 140 12.32 -10.47 1.96
CA ARG A 140 13.53 -10.82 2.74
C ARG A 140 14.00 -9.66 3.60
N THR A 141 13.90 -8.44 3.08
CA THR A 141 14.22 -7.22 3.81
C THR A 141 13.10 -6.22 3.58
N ALA A 142 12.49 -5.75 4.66
CA ALA A 142 11.39 -4.80 4.58
C ALA A 142 11.83 -3.48 3.90
N PRO A 143 10.94 -2.83 3.14
CA PRO A 143 11.16 -1.47 2.69
C PRO A 143 11.19 -0.51 3.90
N HIS A 144 11.85 0.62 3.75
CA HIS A 144 11.88 1.69 4.75
C HIS A 144 11.99 3.05 4.07
N VAL A 145 11.51 4.08 4.77
CA VAL A 145 11.57 5.48 4.34
C VAL A 145 12.93 6.07 4.73
N ARG A 146 13.50 6.91 3.86
CA ARG A 146 14.79 7.60 4.01
C ARG A 146 14.64 9.08 3.68
N GLY A 147 15.51 9.90 4.25
CA GLY A 147 15.56 11.33 4.03
C GLY A 147 15.10 12.13 5.25
N ASP A 148 15.15 13.45 5.13
CA ASP A 148 14.77 14.35 6.21
C ASP A 148 13.25 14.60 6.23
N LEU A 149 12.62 14.26 7.35
CA LEU A 149 11.19 14.42 7.60
C LEU A 149 10.86 15.87 7.97
N ARG A 150 11.23 16.83 7.12
CA ARG A 150 10.95 18.26 7.30
C ARG A 150 10.14 18.82 6.15
N PHE A 151 9.21 19.73 6.46
CA PHE A 151 8.50 20.48 5.43
C PHE A 151 9.47 21.11 4.42
N THR A 152 9.12 21.09 3.13
CA THR A 152 9.94 21.45 1.96
C THR A 152 11.05 20.48 1.54
N HIS A 153 11.32 19.42 2.32
CA HIS A 153 12.17 18.32 1.87
C HIS A 153 11.34 17.26 1.13
N ALA A 154 12.00 16.20 0.70
CA ALA A 154 11.37 15.01 0.18
C ALA A 154 12.01 13.78 0.80
N VAL A 155 11.22 12.72 0.91
CA VAL A 155 11.66 11.41 1.39
C VAL A 155 11.52 10.37 0.30
N ASP A 156 12.39 9.37 0.35
CA ASP A 156 12.43 8.26 -0.59
C ASP A 156 12.10 6.95 0.14
N VAL A 157 11.40 6.04 -0.52
CA VAL A 157 11.19 4.68 -0.01
C VAL A 157 12.08 3.68 -0.72
N THR A 158 12.67 2.75 0.02
CA THR A 158 13.37 1.60 -0.59
C THR A 158 12.38 0.56 -1.09
N ARG A 159 12.72 -0.20 -2.14
CA ARG A 159 11.84 -1.24 -2.70
C ARG A 159 11.70 -2.48 -1.81
N GLY A 160 12.51 -2.59 -0.75
CA GLY A 160 12.75 -3.84 -0.03
C GLY A 160 13.56 -4.84 -0.87
N ARG A 161 13.95 -5.96 -0.27
CA ARG A 161 14.53 -7.11 -0.98
C ARG A 161 13.54 -8.26 -0.95
N TRP A 162 13.36 -8.91 -2.09
CA TRP A 162 12.41 -10.01 -2.29
C TRP A 162 13.17 -11.28 -2.65
N ALA A 163 12.66 -12.43 -2.22
CA ALA A 163 13.29 -13.72 -2.50
C ALA A 163 13.41 -13.97 -4.02
N THR A 164 12.35 -13.61 -4.75
CA THR A 164 12.36 -13.52 -6.22
C THR A 164 12.41 -12.05 -6.62
N PRO A 165 13.33 -11.64 -7.53
CA PRO A 165 13.34 -10.30 -8.08
C PRO A 165 11.99 -9.94 -8.74
N PRO A 166 11.35 -8.83 -8.35
CA PRO A 166 10.11 -8.40 -8.98
C PRO A 166 10.35 -7.81 -10.37
N THR A 167 9.44 -8.12 -11.31
CA THR A 167 9.34 -7.43 -12.61
C THR A 167 8.70 -6.05 -12.49
N GLN A 168 7.85 -5.84 -11.48
CA GLN A 168 7.20 -4.56 -11.24
C GLN A 168 7.06 -4.31 -9.74
N VAL A 169 7.29 -3.05 -9.33
CA VAL A 169 7.13 -2.57 -7.96
C VAL A 169 6.29 -1.29 -7.98
N THR A 170 5.28 -1.21 -7.14
CA THR A 170 4.44 -0.02 -6.99
C THR A 170 4.40 0.46 -5.55
N PHE A 171 4.27 1.77 -5.37
CA PHE A 171 4.26 2.40 -4.06
C PHE A 171 2.90 3.03 -3.75
N ARG A 172 2.55 3.07 -2.47
CA ARG A 172 1.42 3.81 -1.95
C ARG A 172 1.82 4.49 -0.65
N TRP A 173 1.94 5.80 -0.69
CA TRP A 173 2.16 6.59 0.52
C TRP A 173 0.90 6.66 1.37
N LEU A 174 1.11 6.60 2.68
CA LEU A 174 0.11 6.63 3.72
C LEU A 174 0.49 7.73 4.71
N ARG A 175 -0.52 8.45 5.22
CA ARG A 175 -0.41 9.41 6.33
C ARG A 175 -1.32 8.92 7.44
N ASP A 176 -0.75 8.62 8.60
CA ASP A 176 -1.42 7.95 9.71
C ASP A 176 -2.23 6.72 9.27
N GLY A 177 -1.66 5.92 8.38
CA GLY A 177 -2.30 4.74 7.79
C GLY A 177 -3.32 5.02 6.68
N ALA A 178 -3.75 6.28 6.48
CA ALA A 178 -4.68 6.65 5.42
C ALA A 178 -3.97 6.96 4.10
N ARG A 179 -4.57 6.61 2.96
CA ARG A 179 -3.95 6.79 1.64
C ARG A 179 -3.81 8.26 1.25
N ILE A 180 -2.60 8.66 0.86
CA ILE A 180 -2.36 9.97 0.24
C ILE A 180 -2.70 9.87 -1.25
N ARG A 181 -3.74 10.59 -1.70
CA ARG A 181 -4.17 10.59 -3.11
C ARG A 181 -3.05 11.11 -4.02
N GLY A 182 -2.89 10.50 -5.20
CA GLY A 182 -1.86 10.85 -6.17
C GLY A 182 -0.43 10.40 -5.83
N GLN A 183 -0.12 10.07 -4.58
CA GLN A 183 1.24 9.74 -4.15
C GLN A 183 1.57 8.25 -4.35
N ARG A 184 2.19 7.95 -5.50
CA ARG A 184 2.59 6.59 -5.93
C ARG A 184 4.04 6.48 -6.39
N ALA A 185 4.76 7.60 -6.44
CA ALA A 185 6.17 7.62 -6.80
C ALA A 185 7.03 7.07 -5.65
N GLN A 186 8.25 6.64 -5.97
CA GLN A 186 9.23 6.23 -4.96
C GLN A 186 9.67 7.40 -4.07
N ARG A 187 9.67 8.61 -4.62
CA ARG A 187 9.94 9.86 -3.91
C ARG A 187 8.64 10.56 -3.54
N HIS A 188 8.55 11.09 -2.33
CA HIS A 188 7.41 11.88 -1.86
C HIS A 188 7.89 13.24 -1.34
N PRO A 189 7.50 14.36 -1.99
CA PRO A 189 7.74 15.69 -1.45
C PRO A 189 6.84 15.91 -0.23
N ILE A 190 7.42 16.40 0.86
CA ILE A 190 6.70 16.67 2.10
C ILE A 190 5.85 17.92 1.92
N MET A 191 4.54 17.75 2.08
CA MET A 191 3.52 18.79 1.88
C MET A 191 3.03 19.33 3.22
N VAL A 192 2.28 20.43 3.18
CA VAL A 192 1.67 21.04 4.37
C VAL A 192 0.86 20.03 5.20
N PRO A 193 -0.01 19.21 4.59
CA PRO A 193 -0.82 18.28 5.37
C PRO A 193 -0.03 17.09 5.95
N ASP A 194 1.25 16.91 5.62
CA ASP A 194 2.10 15.88 6.21
C ASP A 194 2.66 16.32 7.56
N VAL A 195 2.85 17.63 7.78
CA VAL A 195 3.48 18.16 9.01
C VAL A 195 2.66 17.78 10.24
N GLY A 196 3.33 17.24 11.25
CA GLY A 196 2.74 16.71 12.48
C GLY A 196 2.22 15.28 12.37
N HIS A 197 2.18 14.71 11.16
CA HIS A 197 1.68 13.36 10.90
C HIS A 197 2.82 12.39 10.64
N ARG A 198 2.53 11.09 10.81
CA ARG A 198 3.50 10.03 10.53
C ARG A 198 3.24 9.44 9.14
N LEU A 199 4.31 9.13 8.43
CA LEU A 199 4.23 8.55 7.08
C LEU A 199 4.56 7.06 7.12
N SER A 200 3.96 6.31 6.20
CA SER A 200 4.39 4.94 5.87
C SER A 200 4.10 4.64 4.41
N VAL A 201 4.69 3.58 3.87
CA VAL A 201 4.49 3.20 2.47
C VAL A 201 4.16 1.74 2.35
N ARG A 202 3.09 1.45 1.61
CA ARG A 202 2.80 0.09 1.16
C ARG A 202 3.43 -0.16 -0.20
N VAL A 203 4.37 -1.09 -0.24
CA VAL A 203 5.08 -1.56 -1.43
C VAL A 203 4.44 -2.85 -1.93
N VAL A 204 4.08 -2.88 -3.20
CA VAL A 204 3.51 -4.08 -3.85
C VAL A 204 4.46 -4.53 -4.96
N ALA A 205 4.86 -5.79 -4.89
CA ALA A 205 5.79 -6.43 -5.83
C ALA A 205 5.07 -7.53 -6.63
N THR A 206 5.38 -7.64 -7.92
CA THR A 206 4.83 -8.67 -8.80
C THR A 206 5.88 -9.28 -9.73
N ALA A 207 5.77 -10.59 -9.95
CA ALA A 207 6.53 -11.37 -10.93
C ALA A 207 5.63 -12.45 -11.56
N PRO A 208 5.86 -12.83 -12.84
CA PRO A 208 5.17 -13.95 -13.48
C PRO A 208 5.29 -15.24 -12.67
N GLY A 209 4.24 -16.04 -12.60
CA GLY A 209 4.24 -17.28 -11.81
C GLY A 209 4.05 -17.08 -10.30
N TYR A 210 4.16 -15.85 -9.78
CA TYR A 210 3.98 -15.56 -8.35
C TYR A 210 2.65 -14.86 -8.04
N THR A 211 2.17 -15.00 -6.79
CA THR A 211 1.13 -14.15 -6.22
C THR A 211 1.75 -12.82 -5.77
N ARG A 212 0.95 -11.75 -5.78
CA ARG A 212 1.43 -10.40 -5.40
C ARG A 212 2.03 -10.40 -3.99
N GLY A 213 3.22 -9.82 -3.85
CA GLY A 213 3.86 -9.57 -2.56
C GLY A 213 3.47 -8.20 -2.04
N VAL A 214 3.23 -8.07 -0.75
CA VAL A 214 2.94 -6.80 -0.09
C VAL A 214 3.85 -6.65 1.12
N ALA A 215 4.53 -5.51 1.22
CA ALA A 215 5.29 -5.12 2.39
C ALA A 215 4.95 -3.67 2.74
N THR A 216 4.82 -3.35 4.02
CA THR A 216 4.62 -1.98 4.50
C THR A 216 5.84 -1.57 5.29
N THR A 217 6.32 -0.34 5.09
CA THR A 217 7.40 0.21 5.91
C THR A 217 6.96 0.33 7.35
N GLU A 218 7.91 0.43 8.27
CA GLU A 218 7.62 1.03 9.57
C GLU A 218 7.09 2.46 9.39
N THR A 219 6.35 2.90 10.40
CA THR A 219 5.81 4.25 10.46
C THR A 219 6.92 5.21 10.90
N THR A 220 7.08 6.33 10.21
CA THR A 220 8.11 7.33 10.53
C THR A 220 7.83 8.04 11.85
N GLU A 221 8.80 8.81 12.34
CA GLU A 221 8.52 9.92 13.26
C GLU A 221 7.62 10.98 12.60
N PRO A 222 6.93 11.81 13.40
CA PRO A 222 6.08 12.87 12.88
C PRO A 222 6.92 13.82 12.02
N VAL A 223 6.38 14.19 10.87
CA VAL A 223 7.01 15.17 9.99
C VAL A 223 7.11 16.51 10.73
N ARG A 224 8.32 17.07 10.75
CA ARG A 224 8.63 18.33 11.40
C ARG A 224 8.33 19.53 10.49
N HIS A 225 8.15 20.68 11.12
CA HIS A 225 8.25 21.98 10.46
C HIS A 225 9.65 22.18 9.86
N ARG A 226 9.77 23.16 8.97
CA ARG A 226 11.03 23.44 8.28
C ARG A 226 12.17 23.71 9.27
N TYR A 227 11.96 24.65 10.19
CA TYR A 227 12.89 24.92 11.27
C TYR A 227 12.32 24.44 12.61
N ASP A 228 13.23 24.03 13.48
CA ASP A 228 12.89 23.74 14.87
C ASP A 228 12.48 25.02 15.59
N VAL A 229 11.73 24.87 16.67
CA VAL A 229 11.29 26.02 17.46
C VAL A 229 12.51 26.63 18.15
N ASN A 230 12.83 27.87 17.82
CA ASN A 230 13.86 28.66 18.50
C ASN A 230 13.26 29.85 19.25
N ARG A 231 11.97 30.15 19.03
CA ARG A 231 11.25 31.23 19.69
C ARG A 231 9.84 30.78 20.06
N HIS A 232 9.49 30.90 21.33
CA HIS A 232 8.15 30.61 21.82
C HIS A 232 7.48 31.91 22.29
N LEU A 233 6.29 32.21 21.75
CA LEU A 233 5.50 33.39 22.13
C LEU A 233 4.17 32.94 22.74
N THR A 234 3.84 33.49 23.89
CA THR A 234 2.54 33.33 24.53
C THR A 234 1.62 34.48 24.14
N TYR A 235 0.32 34.22 24.05
CA TYR A 235 -0.64 35.27 23.73
C TYR A 235 -2.00 35.05 24.36
N ARG A 236 -2.77 36.12 24.50
CA ARG A 236 -4.17 36.07 24.93
C ARG A 236 -5.06 36.69 23.86
N VAL A 237 -6.28 36.18 23.75
CA VAL A 237 -7.30 36.73 22.85
C VAL A 237 -8.16 37.73 23.62
N GLU A 238 -8.33 38.92 23.05
CA GLU A 238 -9.21 39.98 23.58
C GLU A 238 -10.16 40.50 22.50
N THR A 239 -11.16 41.25 22.94
CA THR A 239 -12.14 41.89 22.07
C THR A 239 -12.33 43.35 22.43
N ARG A 240 -12.61 44.20 21.43
CA ARG A 240 -12.97 45.62 21.64
C ARG A 240 -14.19 45.99 20.81
N GLY A 241 -15.22 46.53 21.46
CA GLY A 241 -16.52 46.80 20.84
C GLY A 241 -17.42 45.56 20.76
N ALA A 242 -18.60 45.73 20.14
CA ALA A 242 -19.56 44.65 19.95
C ALA A 242 -19.08 43.70 18.84
N VAL A 243 -18.49 42.57 19.23
CA VAL A 243 -17.94 41.56 18.31
C VAL A 243 -18.51 40.18 18.58
N SER A 244 -18.73 39.39 17.53
CA SER A 244 -19.19 38.01 17.58
C SER A 244 -18.15 37.04 17.00
N GLY A 245 -18.37 35.73 17.12
CA GLY A 245 -17.48 34.73 16.50
C GLY A 245 -16.09 34.56 17.13
N VAL A 246 -15.89 35.04 18.37
CA VAL A 246 -14.57 35.06 19.04
C VAL A 246 -13.92 33.68 19.15
N LYS A 247 -14.70 32.63 19.40
CA LYS A 247 -14.20 31.24 19.45
C LYS A 247 -13.64 30.80 18.09
N GLU A 248 -14.35 31.11 17.01
CA GLU A 248 -13.89 30.81 15.65
C GLU A 248 -12.65 31.63 15.30
N PHE A 249 -12.64 32.93 15.62
CA PHE A 249 -11.48 33.81 15.44
C PHE A 249 -10.23 33.23 16.12
N ALA A 250 -10.31 32.90 17.41
CA ALA A 250 -9.20 32.34 18.17
C ALA A 250 -8.68 31.04 17.53
N ARG A 251 -9.58 30.12 17.16
CA ARG A 251 -9.21 28.86 16.50
C ARG A 251 -8.53 29.09 15.15
N LEU A 252 -9.11 29.94 14.31
CA LEU A 252 -8.62 30.19 12.96
C LEU A 252 -7.29 30.95 12.96
N ALA A 253 -7.07 31.84 13.93
CA ALA A 253 -5.81 32.54 14.12
C ALA A 253 -4.71 31.59 14.61
N GLN A 254 -4.99 30.75 15.62
CA GLN A 254 -4.06 29.71 16.07
C GLN A 254 -3.64 28.80 14.91
N GLN A 255 -4.62 28.34 14.11
CA GLN A 255 -4.33 27.55 12.90
C GLN A 255 -3.42 28.26 11.91
N THR A 256 -3.53 29.59 11.76
CA THR A 256 -2.59 30.36 10.92
C THR A 256 -1.20 30.37 11.52
N MET A 257 -1.10 30.60 12.83
CA MET A 257 0.18 30.70 13.53
C MET A 257 0.94 29.37 13.55
N ASP A 258 0.23 28.24 13.60
CA ASP A 258 0.82 26.89 13.61
C ASP A 258 1.11 26.33 12.21
N ASP A 259 0.60 26.97 11.15
CA ASP A 259 0.74 26.49 9.78
C ASP A 259 2.22 26.48 9.35
N PRO A 260 2.73 25.39 8.76
CA PRO A 260 4.12 25.30 8.35
C PRO A 260 4.54 26.26 7.24
N ARG A 261 3.59 26.89 6.54
CA ARG A 261 3.84 27.98 5.60
C ARG A 261 3.99 29.33 6.29
N GLY A 262 3.48 29.48 7.52
CA GLY A 262 3.52 30.71 8.31
C GLY A 262 4.82 30.87 9.09
N TRP A 263 4.75 31.67 10.17
CA TRP A 263 5.89 31.92 11.05
C TRP A 263 6.32 30.68 11.85
N ARG A 264 5.44 29.68 12.04
CA ARG A 264 5.86 28.39 12.58
C ARG A 264 6.88 27.68 11.70
N GLY A 265 6.81 27.85 10.38
CA GLY A 265 7.85 27.42 9.46
C GLY A 265 9.19 28.15 9.63
N ALA A 266 9.20 29.30 10.31
CA ALA A 266 10.38 30.11 10.65
C ALA A 266 10.96 29.80 12.05
N GLY A 267 10.42 28.80 12.77
CA GLY A 267 10.85 28.47 14.14
C GLY A 267 10.10 29.20 15.24
N VAL A 268 9.02 29.93 14.92
CA VAL A 268 8.18 30.61 15.92
C VAL A 268 7.01 29.73 16.33
N ALA A 269 6.98 29.28 17.58
CA ALA A 269 5.81 28.64 18.17
C ALA A 269 4.96 29.65 18.94
N THR A 270 3.63 29.48 18.92
CA THR A 270 2.72 30.32 19.71
C THR A 270 1.82 29.48 20.60
N SER A 271 1.55 29.96 21.82
CA SER A 271 0.65 29.30 22.76
C SER A 271 -0.33 30.29 23.38
N ARG A 272 -1.62 29.94 23.38
CA ARG A 272 -2.66 30.74 24.02
C ARG A 272 -2.63 30.55 25.54
N VAL A 273 -2.63 31.65 26.30
CA VAL A 273 -2.62 31.67 27.77
C VAL A 273 -3.85 32.39 28.32
N ALA A 274 -4.25 32.02 29.54
CA ALA A 274 -5.42 32.60 30.22
C ALA A 274 -5.17 34.03 30.72
N GLN A 275 -3.95 34.33 31.15
CA GLN A 275 -3.54 35.64 31.69
C GLN A 275 -2.12 35.97 31.20
N GLY A 276 -1.77 37.26 31.17
CA GLY A 276 -0.48 37.72 30.67
C GLY A 276 -0.31 37.52 29.15
N GLY A 277 0.84 37.01 28.74
CA GLY A 277 1.20 36.72 27.35
C GLY A 277 2.15 37.74 26.72
N ASP A 278 3.02 37.33 25.82
CA ASP A 278 3.94 38.21 25.07
C ASP A 278 3.23 39.21 24.15
N PHE A 279 1.98 38.93 23.76
CA PHE A 279 1.12 39.86 23.01
C PHE A 279 -0.37 39.58 23.23
N LEU A 280 -1.21 40.53 22.84
CA LEU A 280 -2.66 40.43 22.83
C LEU A 280 -3.14 40.36 21.39
N LEU A 281 -3.82 39.27 21.02
CA LEU A 281 -4.52 39.15 19.74
C LEU A 281 -5.94 39.69 19.90
N VAL A 282 -6.19 40.88 19.38
CA VAL A 282 -7.43 41.62 19.59
C VAL A 282 -8.31 41.52 18.36
N LEU A 283 -9.58 41.14 18.54
CA LEU A 283 -10.62 41.33 17.52
C LEU A 283 -11.42 42.59 17.85
N ALA A 284 -11.37 43.60 16.98
CA ALA A 284 -11.91 44.93 17.29
C ALA A 284 -12.81 45.47 16.16
N THR A 285 -13.89 46.16 16.54
CA THR A 285 -14.74 46.89 15.60
C THR A 285 -13.96 48.05 14.94
N PRO A 286 -14.32 48.48 13.71
CA PRO A 286 -13.63 49.56 13.00
C PRO A 286 -13.28 50.79 13.85
N GLY A 287 -14.27 51.37 14.55
CA GLY A 287 -14.04 52.54 15.40
C GLY A 287 -13.06 52.27 16.56
N GLN A 288 -13.07 51.05 17.11
CA GLN A 288 -12.15 50.66 18.18
C GLN A 288 -10.72 50.44 17.68
N VAL A 289 -10.53 50.01 16.43
CA VAL A 289 -9.18 49.91 15.84
C VAL A 289 -8.52 51.29 15.75
N ALA A 290 -9.24 52.30 15.25
CA ALA A 290 -8.73 53.67 15.13
C ALA A 290 -8.39 54.30 16.49
N ALA A 291 -9.05 53.86 17.58
CA ALA A 291 -8.82 54.38 18.92
C ALA A 291 -7.50 53.91 19.56
N PHE A 292 -6.83 52.87 19.03
CA PHE A 292 -5.57 52.38 19.61
C PHE A 292 -4.40 53.35 19.44
N SER A 293 -4.35 54.09 18.34
CA SER A 293 -3.29 55.05 18.00
C SER A 293 -3.70 55.89 16.80
N SER A 294 -3.18 57.11 16.70
CA SER A 294 -3.34 57.98 15.52
C SER A 294 -2.80 57.36 14.22
N GLY A 295 -1.91 56.38 14.31
CA GLY A 295 -1.40 55.63 13.15
C GLY A 295 -2.35 54.51 12.67
N CYS A 296 -3.37 54.15 13.44
CA CYS A 296 -4.33 53.12 13.06
C CYS A 296 -5.53 53.70 12.30
N SER A 297 -6.05 52.93 11.35
CA SER A 297 -7.23 53.30 10.57
C SER A 297 -8.41 52.40 10.93
N ALA A 298 -9.62 52.95 10.91
CA ALA A 298 -10.84 52.16 11.06
C ALA A 298 -11.05 51.15 9.92
N GLN A 299 -10.33 51.29 8.80
CA GLN A 299 -10.50 50.43 7.63
C GLN A 299 -9.65 49.14 7.68
N TRP A 300 -8.55 49.12 8.43
CA TRP A 300 -7.51 48.09 8.35
C TRP A 300 -7.19 47.48 9.70
N SER A 301 -6.49 46.35 9.71
CA SER A 301 -5.84 45.82 10.90
C SER A 301 -4.63 46.69 11.29
N CYS A 302 -4.15 46.57 12.53
CA CYS A 302 -3.08 47.41 13.04
C CYS A 302 -2.25 46.66 14.11
N ARG A 303 -1.01 47.10 14.33
CA ARG A 303 -0.17 46.64 15.44
C ARG A 303 0.32 47.84 16.24
N VAL A 304 -0.01 47.87 17.54
CA VAL A 304 0.40 48.94 18.48
C VAL A 304 0.99 48.32 19.73
N GLY A 305 2.25 48.57 20.03
CA GLY A 305 2.93 47.96 21.18
C GLY A 305 2.77 46.43 21.20
N ARG A 306 2.12 45.90 22.25
CA ARG A 306 1.82 44.47 22.40
C ARG A 306 0.50 44.02 21.76
N TYR A 307 -0.28 44.94 21.19
CA TYR A 307 -1.58 44.64 20.59
C TYR A 307 -1.41 44.30 19.11
N VAL A 308 -1.81 43.08 18.74
CA VAL A 308 -1.96 42.58 17.37
C VAL A 308 -3.45 42.65 17.05
N ILE A 309 -3.87 43.68 16.34
CA ILE A 309 -5.28 44.09 16.25
C ILE A 309 -5.84 43.71 14.89
N ILE A 310 -6.86 42.85 14.90
CA ILE A 310 -7.58 42.41 13.72
C ILE A 310 -8.91 43.14 13.64
N ASN A 311 -9.12 43.85 12.52
CA ASN A 311 -10.35 44.56 12.24
C ASN A 311 -11.49 43.59 11.88
N THR A 312 -12.61 43.65 12.60
CA THR A 312 -13.74 42.71 12.42
C THR A 312 -14.38 42.79 11.05
N GLU A 313 -14.49 43.99 10.47
CA GLU A 313 -15.08 44.18 9.15
C GLU A 313 -14.26 43.42 8.11
N ARG A 314 -12.93 43.56 8.19
CA ARG A 314 -12.00 42.87 7.31
C ARG A 314 -11.92 41.37 7.60
N TRP A 315 -12.03 40.97 8.86
CA TRP A 315 -12.06 39.55 9.23
C TRP A 315 -13.28 38.82 8.67
N ASN A 316 -14.43 39.50 8.59
CA ASN A 316 -15.68 38.94 8.14
C ASN A 316 -15.86 39.04 6.61
N HIS A 317 -15.33 40.08 5.99
CA HIS A 317 -15.65 40.40 4.59
C HIS A 317 -14.43 40.54 3.67
N ALA A 318 -13.21 40.37 4.17
CA ALA A 318 -11.96 40.69 3.46
C ALA A 318 -11.92 42.15 2.95
N SER A 319 -10.90 42.50 2.16
CA SER A 319 -10.84 43.81 1.49
C SER A 319 -11.54 43.74 0.12
N PRO A 320 -12.05 44.87 -0.41
CA PRO A 320 -12.63 44.92 -1.75
C PRO A 320 -11.67 44.38 -2.84
N ALA A 321 -10.39 44.75 -2.77
CA ALA A 321 -9.36 44.27 -3.71
C ALA A 321 -9.15 42.74 -3.64
N TRP A 322 -9.27 42.14 -2.46
CA TRP A 322 -9.17 40.68 -2.28
C TRP A 322 -10.36 39.96 -2.90
N ASN A 323 -11.57 40.47 -2.65
CA ASN A 323 -12.82 39.93 -3.17
C ASN A 323 -12.90 40.07 -4.70
N ALA A 324 -12.50 41.22 -5.24
CA ALA A 324 -12.45 41.46 -6.68
C ALA A 324 -11.52 40.47 -7.41
N ALA A 325 -10.52 39.92 -6.71
CA ALA A 325 -9.64 38.89 -7.24
C ALA A 325 -10.15 37.44 -7.04
N GLY A 326 -11.39 37.27 -6.55
CA GLY A 326 -12.02 35.96 -6.35
C GLY A 326 -11.31 35.07 -5.33
N ARG A 327 -10.56 35.67 -4.39
CA ARG A 327 -9.75 34.94 -3.40
C ARG A 327 -10.60 34.56 -2.19
N SER A 328 -10.25 33.46 -1.53
CA SER A 328 -11.02 32.97 -0.38
C SER A 328 -10.89 33.89 0.84
N LEU A 329 -11.96 34.01 1.63
CA LEU A 329 -11.94 34.70 2.91
C LEU A 329 -10.96 34.02 3.90
N ARG A 330 -10.82 32.70 3.84
CA ARG A 330 -9.87 31.98 4.70
C ARG A 330 -8.43 32.39 4.43
N ASP A 331 -8.05 32.56 3.16
CA ASP A 331 -6.71 33.05 2.82
C ASP A 331 -6.52 34.50 3.30
N TYR A 332 -7.54 35.36 3.19
CA TYR A 332 -7.44 36.73 3.73
C TYR A 332 -7.18 36.71 5.24
N ARG A 333 -7.91 35.86 5.98
CA ARG A 333 -7.73 35.67 7.43
C ARG A 333 -6.32 35.18 7.78
N HIS A 334 -5.75 34.28 6.97
CA HIS A 334 -4.34 33.89 7.12
C HIS A 334 -3.40 35.08 6.91
N MET A 335 -3.62 35.84 5.83
CA MET A 335 -2.81 37.00 5.46
C MET A 335 -2.75 38.04 6.59
N VAL A 336 -3.91 38.51 7.08
CA VAL A 336 -3.92 39.57 8.10
C VAL A 336 -3.33 39.13 9.43
N VAL A 337 -3.53 37.87 9.85
CA VAL A 337 -2.90 37.35 11.07
C VAL A 337 -1.38 37.27 10.90
N ASN A 338 -0.89 36.77 9.76
CA ASN A 338 0.54 36.70 9.49
C ASN A 338 1.17 38.09 9.38
N HIS A 339 0.48 39.06 8.78
CA HIS A 339 0.95 40.45 8.65
C HIS A 339 1.16 41.10 10.01
N GLU A 340 0.12 41.12 10.86
CA GLU A 340 0.22 41.76 12.17
C GLU A 340 1.17 41.00 13.12
N LEU A 341 1.22 39.67 13.04
CA LEU A 341 2.22 38.88 13.77
C LEU A 341 3.63 39.17 13.27
N GLY A 342 3.83 39.40 11.98
CA GLY A 342 5.13 39.81 11.43
C GLY A 342 5.61 41.14 12.01
N HIS A 343 4.72 42.12 12.19
CA HIS A 343 5.04 43.34 12.96
C HIS A 343 5.41 43.06 14.42
N ARG A 344 4.73 42.10 15.08
CA ARG A 344 5.10 41.68 16.43
C ARG A 344 6.47 40.99 16.48
N LEU A 345 6.87 40.31 15.39
CA LEU A 345 8.16 39.67 15.24
C LEU A 345 9.30 40.64 14.88
N GLY A 346 8.98 41.91 14.58
CA GLY A 346 9.96 42.97 14.33
C GLY A 346 10.07 43.39 12.87
N LEU A 347 9.21 42.87 11.98
CA LEU A 347 9.23 43.24 10.57
C LEU A 347 8.46 44.54 10.31
N GLY A 348 9.04 45.40 9.49
CA GLY A 348 8.34 46.54 8.87
C GLY A 348 7.57 46.13 7.62
N HIS A 349 6.86 47.07 7.01
CA HIS A 349 6.21 46.84 5.72
C HIS A 349 7.23 46.52 4.61
N ALA A 350 6.79 45.75 3.63
CA ALA A 350 7.55 45.46 2.42
C ALA A 350 6.77 45.89 1.16
N GLY A 351 7.50 46.22 0.09
CA GLY A 351 6.94 46.53 -1.22
C GLY A 351 6.81 45.30 -2.12
N CYS A 352 6.11 45.46 -3.24
CA CYS A 352 6.09 44.43 -4.28
C CYS A 352 7.47 44.28 -4.92
N SER A 353 7.95 43.03 -5.05
CA SER A 353 9.26 42.72 -5.67
C SER A 353 9.23 42.69 -7.21
N GLY A 354 8.06 42.89 -7.81
CA GLY A 354 7.87 42.96 -9.25
C GLY A 354 6.52 42.41 -9.70
N PRO A 355 5.98 42.85 -10.85
CA PRO A 355 4.72 42.35 -11.38
C PRO A 355 4.67 40.83 -11.47
N GLY A 356 3.54 40.23 -11.08
CA GLY A 356 3.32 38.79 -11.13
C GLY A 356 4.03 37.96 -10.04
N ARG A 357 4.98 38.55 -9.29
CA ARG A 357 5.61 37.89 -8.14
C ARG A 357 4.63 37.74 -6.98
N LEU A 358 4.86 36.78 -6.08
CA LEU A 358 4.09 36.73 -4.84
C LEU A 358 4.37 37.98 -4.00
N ALA A 359 3.31 38.61 -3.50
CA ALA A 359 3.45 39.70 -2.53
C ALA A 359 4.13 39.17 -1.24
N PRO A 360 5.08 39.90 -0.65
CA PRO A 360 5.49 39.67 0.72
C PRO A 360 4.28 39.73 1.65
N VAL A 361 4.24 38.91 2.71
CA VAL A 361 3.11 38.99 3.66
C VAL A 361 3.11 40.32 4.41
N MET A 362 4.29 40.93 4.58
CA MET A 362 4.45 42.27 5.14
C MET A 362 4.11 43.40 4.15
N MET A 363 3.69 43.09 2.92
CA MET A 363 3.04 44.06 2.05
C MET A 363 1.63 44.35 2.55
N GLN A 364 1.18 45.60 2.46
CA GLN A 364 -0.17 46.03 2.84
C GLN A 364 -1.21 45.59 1.79
N GLN A 365 -1.34 44.28 1.59
CA GLN A 365 -2.13 43.67 0.52
C GLN A 365 -3.63 44.06 0.57
N SER A 366 -4.15 44.42 1.74
CA SER A 366 -5.52 44.91 1.90
C SER A 366 -5.79 46.22 1.15
N LYS A 367 -4.75 47.04 0.92
CA LYS A 367 -4.81 48.34 0.23
C LYS A 367 -4.51 48.23 -1.27
N GLY A 368 -3.79 47.19 -1.69
CA GLY A 368 -3.31 47.04 -3.06
C GLY A 368 -2.11 46.11 -3.13
N ARG A 369 -1.68 45.78 -4.36
CA ARG A 369 -0.58 44.83 -4.59
C ARG A 369 0.50 45.33 -5.56
N ASP A 370 0.35 46.51 -6.14
CA ASP A 370 1.34 47.10 -7.05
C ASP A 370 1.86 46.10 -8.11
N GLY A 371 0.95 45.31 -8.69
CA GLY A 371 1.25 44.27 -9.68
C GLY A 371 1.63 42.88 -9.14
N CYS A 372 1.99 42.73 -7.86
CA CYS A 372 2.22 41.42 -7.24
C CYS A 372 0.95 40.59 -7.16
N ARG A 373 1.06 39.27 -6.97
CA ARG A 373 -0.02 38.31 -6.68
C ARG A 373 -0.32 38.23 -5.18
N PHE A 374 -1.60 38.14 -4.81
CA PHE A 374 -2.01 37.92 -3.41
C PHE A 374 -1.34 36.67 -2.83
N ASN A 375 -0.79 36.82 -1.63
CA ASN A 375 -0.07 35.77 -0.93
C ASN A 375 -0.31 35.89 0.59
N PRO A 376 -1.00 34.91 1.21
CA PRO A 376 -1.31 34.98 2.63
C PRO A 376 -0.19 34.51 3.56
N TRP A 377 0.92 34.02 3.01
CA TRP A 377 2.02 33.41 3.76
C TRP A 377 3.30 34.22 3.61
N PRO A 378 4.17 34.30 4.63
CA PRO A 378 5.47 34.93 4.49
C PRO A 378 6.29 34.26 3.39
N LEU A 379 7.00 35.06 2.62
CA LEU A 379 8.01 34.57 1.69
C LEU A 379 9.17 33.93 2.45
N ARG A 380 9.96 33.12 1.74
CA ARG A 380 11.15 32.48 2.31
C ARG A 380 12.11 33.53 2.91
N THR A 381 12.34 34.61 2.19
CA THR A 381 13.18 35.74 2.63
C THR A 381 12.64 36.44 3.88
N GLU A 382 11.31 36.49 4.08
CA GLU A 382 10.71 37.04 5.29
C GLU A 382 10.88 36.06 6.47
N GLN A 383 10.71 34.75 6.23
CA GLN A 383 10.93 33.71 7.25
C GLN A 383 12.38 33.66 7.71
N ASP A 384 13.34 33.75 6.79
CA ASP A 384 14.76 33.67 7.12
C ASP A 384 15.22 34.86 7.98
N ARG A 385 14.62 36.05 7.81
CA ARG A 385 14.86 37.24 8.68
C ARG A 385 14.31 37.11 10.10
N VAL A 386 13.37 36.19 10.32
CA VAL A 386 12.80 35.91 11.66
C VAL A 386 13.54 34.76 12.32
N HIS A 387 14.04 33.82 11.52
CA HIS A 387 14.74 32.64 12.00
C HIS A 387 16.19 32.93 12.39
N GLY A 388 16.95 33.56 11.48
CA GLY A 388 18.33 34.01 11.70
C GLY A 388 18.37 35.34 12.42
#